data_AF-A0A380NL31-F1
#
_entry.id   AF-A0A380NL31-F1
#
_cell.length_a   1.000
_cell.length_b   1.000
_cell.length_c   1.000
_cell.angle_alpha   90.00
_cell.angle_beta   90.00
_cell.angle_gamma   90.00
#
_symmetry.space_group_name_H-M   'P 1'
#
loop_
_entity.id
_entity.type
_entity.pdbx_description
1 polymer ?
#
loop_
_entity_poly.entity_id
_entity_poly.type
_entity_poly.pdbx_seq_one_letter_code
_entity_poly.pdbx_strand_id
1 'polypeptide(L)'
;MYEYDVLDIIDMIIDCDKLPNNGQTLKLRRAIRSLSDDITLGLKDHKETLSKAVKDYYQYYLNCNNHAIAQNKANEDMVHNPSHYKLRGLDIESVDVIESVLSDEEYRGWCKGNALKYLFRAGKKDDELQDLRKCDVYVNWAIKAMEGVR
;
A
#
# COMPACT_ATOMS: atom_id res chain seq x y z
N MET A 1 -19.29 -27.85 21.73
CA MET A 1 -18.06 -27.87 20.92
C MET A 1 -18.41 -27.09 19.66
N TYR A 2 -17.82 -25.92 19.42
CA TYR A 2 -18.13 -25.17 18.20
C TYR A 2 -17.57 -25.97 17.01
N GLU A 3 -18.44 -26.37 16.10
CA GLU A 3 -18.05 -27.02 14.86
C GLU A 3 -17.63 -25.88 13.92
N TYR A 4 -16.32 -25.71 13.72
CA TYR A 4 -15.79 -24.71 12.80
C TYR A 4 -16.07 -25.14 11.36
N ASP A 5 -16.67 -24.26 10.58
CA ASP A 5 -16.86 -24.50 9.15
C ASP A 5 -15.56 -24.23 8.37
N VAL A 6 -15.51 -24.63 7.09
CA VAL A 6 -14.33 -24.45 6.25
C VAL A 6 -13.96 -22.98 6.07
N LEU A 7 -14.94 -22.07 6.06
CA LEU A 7 -14.68 -20.63 5.96
C LEU A 7 -14.13 -20.07 7.27
N ASP A 8 -14.58 -20.55 8.42
CA ASP A 8 -14.05 -20.12 9.72
C ASP A 8 -12.55 -20.43 9.82
N ILE A 9 -12.13 -21.61 9.36
CA ILE A 9 -10.71 -22.00 9.31
C ILE A 9 -9.93 -21.10 8.35
N ILE A 10 -10.51 -20.78 7.20
CA ILE A 10 -9.87 -19.91 6.21
C ILE A 10 -9.71 -18.48 6.75
N ASP A 11 -10.74 -17.96 7.42
CA ASP A 11 -10.76 -16.60 7.99
C ASP A 11 -9.79 -16.46 9.18
N MET A 12 -9.38 -17.57 9.80
CA MET A 12 -8.27 -17.58 10.77
C MET A 12 -6.89 -17.48 10.12
N ILE A 13 -6.73 -17.94 8.88
CA ILE A 13 -5.43 -17.99 8.17
C ILE A 13 -5.23 -16.73 7.31
N ILE A 14 -6.31 -16.23 6.72
CA ILE A 14 -6.29 -15.10 5.81
C ILE A 14 -6.66 -13.82 6.57
N ASP A 15 -5.86 -12.78 6.37
CA ASP A 15 -6.20 -11.42 6.79
C ASP A 15 -7.34 -10.87 5.90
N CYS A 16 -8.58 -11.04 6.36
CA CYS A 16 -9.78 -10.65 5.61
C CYS A 16 -9.86 -9.14 5.35
N ASP A 17 -9.22 -8.30 6.17
CA ASP A 17 -9.21 -6.84 5.99
C ASP A 17 -8.45 -6.42 4.73
N LYS A 18 -7.57 -7.30 4.22
CA LYS A 18 -6.83 -7.09 2.97
C LYS A 18 -7.57 -7.55 1.72
N LEU A 19 -8.77 -8.13 1.88
CA LEU A 19 -9.59 -8.51 0.74
C LEU A 19 -10.59 -7.40 0.38
N PRO A 20 -10.73 -7.06 -0.91
CA PRO A 20 -11.69 -6.06 -1.33
C PRO A 20 -13.12 -6.57 -1.10
N ASN A 21 -13.99 -5.72 -0.55
CA ASN A 21 -15.42 -6.02 -0.41
C ASN A 21 -16.13 -5.85 -1.77
N ASN A 22 -15.97 -6.83 -2.67
CA ASN A 22 -16.51 -6.81 -4.03
C ASN A 22 -17.20 -8.13 -4.40
N GLY A 23 -17.81 -8.15 -5.59
CA GLY A 23 -18.52 -9.32 -6.10
C GLY A 23 -17.66 -10.58 -6.24
N GLN A 24 -16.35 -10.45 -6.48
CA GLN A 24 -15.44 -11.57 -6.63
C GLN A 24 -15.17 -12.25 -5.28
N THR A 25 -14.88 -11.46 -4.23
CA THR A 25 -14.73 -11.97 -2.85
C THR A 25 -15.99 -12.70 -2.40
N LEU A 26 -17.17 -12.09 -2.61
CA LEU A 26 -18.45 -12.71 -2.27
C LEU A 26 -18.70 -14.01 -3.05
N LYS A 27 -18.38 -14.03 -4.34
CA LYS A 27 -18.56 -15.20 -5.20
C LYS A 27 -17.71 -16.39 -4.74
N LEU A 28 -16.43 -16.15 -4.43
CA LEU A 28 -15.51 -17.21 -3.97
C LEU A 28 -15.93 -17.77 -2.61
N ARG A 29 -16.29 -16.89 -1.66
CA ARG A 29 -16.78 -17.31 -0.34
C ARG A 29 -18.08 -18.12 -0.43
N ARG A 30 -19.03 -17.69 -1.26
CA ARG A 30 -20.28 -18.43 -1.49
C ARG A 30 -20.04 -19.81 -2.10
N ALA A 31 -19.10 -19.92 -3.03
CA ALA A 31 -18.74 -21.20 -3.64
C ALA A 31 -18.18 -22.19 -2.59
N ILE A 32 -17.27 -21.74 -1.73
CA ILE A 32 -16.72 -22.57 -0.64
C ILE A 32 -17.82 -23.00 0.33
N ARG A 33 -18.69 -22.06 0.75
CA ARG A 33 -19.80 -22.36 1.66
C ARG A 33 -20.74 -23.42 1.09
N SER A 34 -21.22 -23.22 -0.14
CA SER A 34 -22.12 -24.17 -0.80
C SER A 34 -21.51 -25.57 -0.93
N LEU A 35 -20.23 -25.67 -1.32
CA LEU A 35 -19.56 -26.97 -1.46
C LEU A 35 -19.32 -27.63 -0.10
N SER A 36 -19.02 -26.86 0.93
CA SER A 36 -18.87 -27.34 2.30
C SER A 36 -20.20 -27.88 2.85
N ASP A 37 -21.30 -27.14 2.65
CA ASP A 37 -22.63 -27.51 3.10
C ASP A 37 -23.08 -28.83 2.44
N ASP A 38 -22.86 -28.99 1.13
CA ASP A 38 -23.19 -30.22 0.40
C ASP A 38 -22.45 -31.45 0.96
N ILE A 39 -21.19 -31.28 1.39
CA ILE A 39 -20.38 -32.36 2.00
C ILE A 39 -20.90 -32.69 3.40
N THR A 40 -21.13 -31.67 4.23
CA THR A 40 -21.61 -31.82 5.61
C THR A 40 -22.99 -32.49 5.64
N LEU A 41 -23.87 -32.15 4.70
CA LEU A 41 -25.21 -32.73 4.56
C LEU A 41 -25.20 -34.10 3.85
N GLY A 42 -24.04 -34.61 3.41
CA GLY A 42 -23.91 -35.89 2.71
C GLY A 42 -24.60 -35.92 1.35
N LEU A 43 -24.84 -34.76 0.74
CA LEU A 43 -25.58 -34.64 -0.53
C LEU A 43 -24.73 -35.11 -1.71
N LYS A 44 -23.44 -34.75 -1.74
CA LYS A 44 -22.48 -35.14 -2.80
C LYS A 44 -21.05 -35.12 -2.28
N ASP A 45 -20.19 -35.96 -2.88
CA ASP A 45 -18.74 -35.85 -2.65
C ASP A 45 -18.18 -34.71 -3.51
N HIS A 46 -17.88 -33.60 -2.84
CA HIS A 46 -17.30 -32.40 -3.44
C HIS A 46 -15.90 -32.09 -2.93
N LYS A 47 -15.20 -33.03 -2.27
CA LYS A 47 -13.90 -32.77 -1.63
C LYS A 47 -12.87 -32.16 -2.58
N GLU A 48 -12.74 -32.69 -3.80
CA GLU A 48 -11.80 -32.16 -4.79
C GLU A 48 -12.19 -30.76 -5.27
N THR A 49 -13.48 -30.55 -5.58
CA THR A 49 -14.01 -29.25 -6.01
C THR A 49 -13.88 -28.19 -4.92
N LEU A 50 -14.15 -28.57 -3.67
CA LEU A 50 -13.96 -27.73 -2.49
C LEU A 50 -12.48 -27.36 -2.33
N SER A 51 -11.57 -28.34 -2.42
CA SER A 51 -10.12 -28.09 -2.36
C SER A 51 -9.68 -27.08 -3.41
N LYS A 52 -10.20 -27.20 -4.63
CA LYS A 52 -9.96 -26.23 -5.71
C LYS A 52 -10.50 -24.85 -5.37
N ALA A 53 -11.75 -24.74 -4.90
CA ALA A 53 -12.36 -23.46 -4.53
C ALA A 53 -11.58 -22.74 -3.42
N VAL A 54 -11.09 -23.48 -2.42
CA VAL A 54 -10.24 -22.95 -1.35
C VAL A 54 -8.90 -22.44 -1.91
N LYS A 55 -8.26 -23.20 -2.80
CA LYS A 55 -7.01 -22.76 -3.48
C LYS A 55 -7.23 -21.51 -4.31
N ASP A 56 -8.31 -21.44 -5.08
CA ASP A 56 -8.66 -20.28 -5.90
C ASP A 56 -8.88 -19.03 -5.04
N TYR A 57 -9.55 -19.18 -3.89
CA TYR A 57 -9.74 -18.09 -2.93
C TYR A 57 -8.42 -17.64 -2.28
N TYR A 58 -7.55 -18.56 -1.90
CA TYR A 58 -6.23 -18.24 -1.36
C TYR A 58 -5.34 -17.53 -2.41
N GLN A 59 -5.35 -17.98 -3.66
CA GLN A 59 -4.63 -17.31 -4.74
C GLN A 59 -5.16 -15.90 -5.01
N TYR A 60 -6.48 -15.72 -4.96
CA TYR A 60 -7.08 -14.39 -5.05
C TYR A 60 -6.60 -13.46 -3.93
N TYR A 61 -6.55 -13.94 -2.69
CA TYR A 61 -5.97 -13.21 -1.56
C TYR A 61 -4.51 -12.80 -1.81
N LEU A 62 -3.66 -13.73 -2.22
CA LEU A 62 -2.24 -13.44 -2.49
C LEU A 62 -2.09 -12.34 -3.56
N ASN A 63 -2.90 -12.39 -4.61
CA ASN A 63 -2.88 -11.38 -5.66
C ASN A 63 -3.30 -10.00 -5.15
N CYS A 64 -4.36 -9.92 -4.34
CA CYS A 64 -4.79 -8.67 -3.71
C CYS A 64 -3.71 -8.10 -2.79
N ASN A 65 -3.12 -8.94 -1.93
CA ASN A 65 -2.08 -8.53 -1.00
C ASN A 65 -0.82 -8.04 -1.73
N ASN A 66 -0.36 -8.77 -2.75
CA ASN A 66 0.79 -8.36 -3.57
C ASN A 66 0.54 -7.04 -4.30
N HIS A 67 -0.67 -6.82 -4.81
CA HIS A 67 -1.03 -5.56 -5.45
C HIS A 67 -1.01 -4.39 -4.45
N ALA A 68 -1.57 -4.58 -3.25
CA ALA A 68 -1.51 -3.58 -2.19
C ALA A 68 -0.06 -3.24 -1.78
N ILE A 69 0.80 -4.25 -1.64
CA ILE A 69 2.24 -4.05 -1.37
C ILE A 69 2.91 -3.25 -2.49
N ALA A 70 2.64 -3.59 -3.75
CA ALA A 70 3.21 -2.89 -4.90
C ALA A 70 2.73 -1.42 -4.97
N GLN A 71 1.45 -1.16 -4.70
CA GLN A 71 0.91 0.20 -4.64
C GLN A 71 1.52 1.00 -3.49
N ASN A 72 1.64 0.42 -2.30
CA ASN A 72 2.27 1.07 -1.16
C ASN A 72 3.72 1.45 -1.46
N LYS A 73 4.48 0.53 -2.07
CA LYS A 73 5.86 0.79 -2.49
C LYS A 73 5.92 1.91 -3.53
N ALA A 74 5.07 1.89 -4.55
CA ALA A 74 5.01 2.95 -5.55
C ALA A 74 4.64 4.31 -4.93
N ASN A 75 3.74 4.34 -3.95
CA ASN A 75 3.38 5.56 -3.23
C ASN A 75 4.54 6.08 -2.38
N GLU A 76 5.29 5.20 -1.70
CA GLU A 76 6.51 5.56 -0.97
C GLU A 76 7.57 6.13 -1.90
N ASP A 77 7.83 5.48 -3.04
CA ASP A 77 8.78 5.98 -4.04
C ASP A 77 8.36 7.35 -4.57
N MET A 78 7.07 7.57 -4.84
CA MET A 78 6.55 8.86 -5.30
C MET A 78 6.60 9.98 -4.24
N VAL A 79 6.88 9.65 -2.98
CA VAL A 79 7.11 10.61 -1.89
C VAL A 79 8.61 10.83 -1.70
N HIS A 80 9.40 9.77 -1.61
CA HIS A 80 10.78 9.82 -1.13
C HIS A 80 11.86 9.74 -2.22
N ASN A 81 11.55 9.14 -3.38
CA ASN A 81 12.49 8.96 -4.49
C ASN A 81 11.76 9.07 -5.84
N PRO A 82 11.17 10.24 -6.18
CA PRO A 82 10.42 10.38 -7.42
C PRO A 82 11.39 10.30 -8.60
N SER A 83 11.17 9.31 -9.47
CA SER A 83 12.08 9.00 -10.60
C SER A 83 12.37 10.18 -11.53
N HIS A 84 11.48 11.17 -11.61
CA HIS A 84 11.62 12.36 -12.44
C HIS A 84 12.49 13.47 -11.81
N TYR A 85 12.96 13.32 -10.57
CA TYR A 85 13.92 14.24 -9.93
C TYR A 85 15.37 13.83 -10.11
N LYS A 86 15.64 12.60 -10.57
CA LYS A 86 17.00 12.17 -10.92
C LYS A 86 17.50 12.90 -12.16
N LEU A 87 18.71 13.43 -12.08
CA LEU A 87 19.35 14.07 -13.22
C LEU A 87 19.72 13.04 -14.28
N ARG A 88 19.49 13.38 -15.56
CA ARG A 88 19.67 12.45 -16.67
C ARG A 88 21.12 11.95 -16.72
N GLY A 89 21.29 10.63 -16.56
CA GLY A 89 22.59 9.97 -16.63
C GLY A 89 23.40 10.04 -15.34
N LEU A 90 22.82 10.52 -14.24
CA LEU A 90 23.47 10.59 -12.93
C LEU A 90 22.56 9.97 -11.85
N ASP A 91 23.16 9.43 -10.79
CA ASP A 91 22.44 8.96 -9.59
C ASP A 91 22.41 10.04 -8.51
N ILE A 92 22.08 11.27 -8.93
CA ILE A 92 21.88 12.44 -8.05
C ILE A 92 20.50 13.03 -8.34
N GLU A 93 19.82 13.50 -7.30
CA GLU A 93 18.53 14.15 -7.39
C GLU A 93 18.67 15.68 -7.45
N SER A 94 17.62 16.36 -7.90
CA SER A 94 17.59 17.82 -7.90
C SER A 94 17.76 18.43 -6.50
N VAL A 95 17.35 17.72 -5.44
CA VAL A 95 17.51 18.20 -4.05
C VAL A 95 18.99 18.26 -3.66
N ASP A 96 19.80 17.28 -4.07
CA ASP A 96 21.24 17.25 -3.79
C ASP A 96 21.95 18.47 -4.40
N VAL A 97 21.56 18.82 -5.63
CA VAL A 97 22.10 20.01 -6.31
C VAL A 97 21.66 21.29 -5.59
N ILE A 98 20.38 21.40 -5.23
CA ILE A 98 19.85 22.57 -4.52
C ILE A 98 20.55 22.75 -3.18
N GLU A 99 20.72 21.68 -2.40
CA GLU A 99 21.42 21.72 -1.12
C GLU A 99 22.89 22.11 -1.26
N SER A 100 23.56 21.67 -2.33
CA SER A 100 24.98 22.00 -2.57
C SER A 100 25.23 23.47 -2.99
N VAL A 101 24.21 24.12 -3.58
CA VAL A 101 24.34 25.47 -4.15
C VAL A 101 23.82 26.56 -3.21
N LEU A 102 22.78 26.26 -2.43
CA LEU A 102 22.17 27.22 -1.51
C LEU A 102 22.94 27.31 -0.20
N SER A 103 22.94 28.50 0.42
CA SER A 103 23.32 28.62 1.83
C SER A 103 22.32 27.86 2.71
N ASP A 104 22.72 27.54 3.94
CA ASP A 104 21.87 26.83 4.90
C ASP A 104 20.55 27.55 5.15
N GLU A 105 20.58 28.88 5.19
CA GLU A 105 19.39 29.70 5.37
C GLU A 105 18.45 29.60 4.17
N GLU A 106 19.00 29.72 2.96
CA GLU A 106 18.24 29.60 1.72
C GLU A 106 17.67 28.20 1.54
N TYR A 107 18.44 27.15 1.83
CA TYR A 107 17.99 25.77 1.75
C TYR A 107 16.83 25.48 2.73
N ARG A 108 16.96 25.95 3.98
CA ARG A 108 15.84 25.87 4.95
C ARG A 108 14.62 26.66 4.48
N GLY A 109 14.83 27.84 3.89
CA GLY A 109 13.75 28.65 3.29
C GLY A 109 13.04 27.90 2.16
N TRP A 110 13.80 27.29 1.26
CA TRP A 110 13.29 26.45 0.17
C TRP A 110 12.50 25.26 0.71
N CYS A 111 13.00 24.58 1.75
CA CYS A 111 12.30 23.47 2.38
C CYS A 111 10.96 23.91 2.97
N LYS A 112 10.95 24.99 3.76
CA LYS A 112 9.72 25.55 4.36
C LYS A 112 8.69 25.96 3.32
N GLY A 113 9.13 26.60 2.23
CA GLY A 113 8.25 27.00 1.13
C GLY A 113 7.60 25.81 0.43
N ASN A 114 8.37 24.73 0.19
CA ASN A 114 7.84 23.51 -0.40
C ASN A 114 6.90 22.75 0.54
N ALA A 115 7.22 22.67 1.84
CA ALA A 115 6.31 22.10 2.83
C ALA A 115 4.96 22.82 2.83
N LEU A 116 4.97 24.16 2.84
CA LEU A 116 3.76 24.98 2.77
C LEU A 116 2.98 24.75 1.47
N LYS A 117 3.68 24.64 0.33
CA LYS A 117 3.08 24.31 -0.97
C LYS A 117 2.30 22.99 -0.91
N TYR A 118 2.90 21.92 -0.34
CA TYR A 118 2.23 20.63 -0.22
C TYR A 118 1.06 20.66 0.76
N LEU A 119 1.19 21.40 1.86
CA LEU A 119 0.10 21.61 2.80
C LEU A 119 -1.11 22.31 2.13
N PHE A 120 -0.88 23.31 1.28
CA PHE A 120 -1.97 23.95 0.53
C PHE A 120 -2.58 23.08 -0.57
N ARG A 121 -1.83 22.10 -1.07
CA ARG A 121 -2.24 21.22 -2.17
C ARG A 121 -3.01 19.99 -1.70
N ALA A 122 -2.76 19.55 -0.46
CA ALA A 122 -3.41 18.41 0.15
C ALA A 122 -4.94 18.42 -0.07
N GLY A 123 -5.46 17.34 -0.63
CA GLY A 123 -6.88 17.17 -0.94
C GLY A 123 -7.40 17.92 -2.18
N LYS A 124 -6.54 18.63 -2.93
CA LYS A 124 -6.96 19.45 -4.10
C LYS A 124 -6.47 18.96 -5.46
N LYS A 125 -5.38 18.18 -5.53
CA LYS A 125 -4.79 17.75 -6.81
C LYS A 125 -4.42 16.27 -6.83
N ASP A 126 -3.50 15.86 -5.97
CA ASP A 126 -3.10 14.45 -5.84
C ASP A 126 -3.75 13.86 -4.57
N ASP A 127 -3.40 12.62 -4.24
CA ASP A 127 -3.78 11.98 -2.98
C ASP A 127 -3.35 12.83 -1.77
N GLU A 128 -4.28 13.03 -0.83
CA GLU A 128 -4.08 13.90 0.34
C GLU A 128 -2.96 13.38 1.24
N LEU A 129 -2.93 12.07 1.51
CA LEU A 129 -1.90 11.46 2.34
C LEU A 129 -0.52 11.57 1.69
N GLN A 130 -0.43 11.39 0.36
CA GLN A 130 0.81 11.59 -0.39
C GLN A 130 1.34 13.03 -0.25
N ASP A 131 0.47 14.03 -0.33
CA ASP A 131 0.86 15.44 -0.16
C ASP A 131 1.32 15.74 1.27
N LEU A 132 0.63 15.22 2.28
CA LEU A 132 1.04 15.37 3.68
C LEU A 132 2.39 14.69 3.95
N ARG A 133 2.64 13.51 3.37
CA ARG A 133 3.96 12.85 3.47
C ARG A 133 5.07 13.64 2.77
N LYS A 134 4.79 14.26 1.61
CA LYS A 134 5.76 15.17 0.97
C LYS A 134 6.06 16.38 1.86
N CYS A 135 5.05 16.97 2.48
CA CYS A 135 5.24 18.04 3.46
C CYS A 135 6.21 17.61 4.58
N ASP A 136 5.98 16.43 5.17
CA ASP A 136 6.83 15.86 6.22
C ASP A 136 8.29 15.67 5.78
N VAL A 137 8.53 15.19 4.55
CA VAL A 137 9.89 15.07 3.99
C VAL A 137 10.62 16.41 3.99
N TYR A 138 9.98 17.48 3.49
CA TYR A 138 10.59 18.81 3.45
C TYR A 138 10.82 19.40 4.84
N VAL A 139 9.92 19.15 5.79
CA VAL A 139 10.12 19.54 7.19
C VAL A 139 11.35 18.83 7.78
N ASN A 140 11.47 17.52 7.56
CA ASN A 140 12.61 16.75 8.03
C ASN A 140 13.94 17.19 7.41
N TRP A 141 13.97 17.55 6.12
CA TRP A 141 15.17 18.13 5.49
C TRP A 141 15.55 19.47 6.12
N ALA A 142 14.58 20.35 6.41
CA ALA A 142 14.84 21.60 7.11
C ALA A 142 15.42 21.39 8.52
N ILE A 143 14.91 20.38 9.26
CA ILE A 143 15.41 20.01 10.59
C ILE A 143 16.86 19.52 10.50
N LYS A 144 17.15 18.57 9.62
CA LYS A 144 18.51 18.05 9.40
C LYS A 144 19.52 19.15 9.06
N ALA A 145 19.12 20.08 8.20
CA ALA A 145 19.93 21.24 7.87
C ALA A 145 20.19 22.18 9.06
N MET A 146 19.28 22.23 10.05
CA MET A 146 19.49 22.98 11.31
C MET A 146 20.38 22.23 12.30
N GLU A 147 20.27 20.91 12.34
CA GLU A 147 21.07 20.04 13.20
C GLU A 147 22.51 19.87 12.70
N GLY A 148 22.81 20.31 11.46
CA GLY A 148 24.11 20.12 10.83
C GLY A 148 24.37 18.67 10.40
N VAL A 149 23.31 17.86 10.31
CA VAL A 149 23.35 16.47 9.87
C VAL A 149 23.06 16.46 8.37
N ARG A 150 24.11 16.55 7.56
CA ARG A 150 24.05 16.38 6.09
C ARG A 150 24.64 15.04 5.70
#